data_AF-A0A6A1K563-F1
#
_entry.id   AF-A0A6A1K563-F1
#
_cell.length_a   1.000
_cell.length_b   1.000
_cell.length_c   1.000
_cell.angle_alpha   90.00
_cell.angle_beta   90.00
_cell.angle_gamma   90.00
#
_symmetry.space_group_name_H-M   'P 1'
#
loop_
_entity.id
_entity.type
_entity.pdbx_description
1 polymer ?
#
loop_
_entity_poly.entity_id
_entity_poly.type
_entity_poly.pdbx_seq_one_letter_code
_entity_poly.pdbx_strand_id
1 'polypeptide(L)'
;MTTEERQKFNAFQRTLQESPANRLSFFASVEGIEKPQPANNPFDKWKRDAEYENQAICKHLGIEYHKEDFTVSDEKLARNWAQGLPDA
;
A
#
# COMPACT_ATOMS: atom_id res chain seq x y z
N MET A 1 -8.44 3.81 -8.62
CA MET A 1 -7.24 4.63 -8.87
C MET A 1 -6.87 4.62 -10.34
N THR A 2 -6.59 5.79 -10.93
CA THR A 2 -6.11 5.94 -12.31
C THR A 2 -4.62 5.59 -12.45
N THR A 3 -4.15 5.43 -13.69
CA THR A 3 -2.72 5.15 -13.97
C THR A 3 -1.80 6.25 -13.45
N GLU A 4 -2.17 7.52 -13.61
CA GLU A 4 -1.38 8.66 -13.15
C GLU A 4 -1.32 8.73 -11.62
N GLU A 5 -2.46 8.51 -10.95
CA GLU A 5 -2.52 8.43 -9.49
C GLU A 5 -1.65 7.28 -8.97
N ARG A 6 -1.66 6.12 -9.64
CA ARG A 6 -0.81 4.99 -9.27
C ARG A 6 0.67 5.30 -9.42
N GLN A 7 1.06 6.03 -10.46
CA GLN A 7 2.44 6.49 -10.63
C GLN A 7 2.86 7.45 -9.50
N LYS A 8 2.02 8.43 -9.17
CA LYS A 8 2.26 9.36 -8.05
C LYS A 8 2.35 8.63 -6.72
N PHE A 9 1.45 7.69 -6.47
CA PHE A 9 1.45 6.83 -5.29
C PHE A 9 2.78 6.07 -5.16
N ASN A 10 3.18 5.35 -6.21
CA ASN A 10 4.41 4.55 -6.20
C ASN A 10 5.66 5.42 -6.01
N ALA A 11 5.70 6.60 -6.65
CA ALA A 11 6.80 7.54 -6.50
C ALA A 11 6.93 8.06 -5.05
N PHE A 12 5.80 8.44 -4.43
CA PHE A 12 5.81 8.91 -3.04
C PHE A 12 6.09 7.78 -2.05
N GLN A 13 5.55 6.59 -2.27
CA GLN A 13 5.89 5.43 -1.44
C GLN A 13 7.40 5.14 -1.47
N ARG A 14 8.02 5.26 -2.65
CA ARG A 14 9.46 5.10 -2.81
C ARG A 14 10.26 6.17 -2.06
N THR A 15 9.88 7.45 -2.12
CA THR A 15 10.57 8.50 -1.37
C THR A 15 10.47 8.30 0.15
N LEU A 16 9.34 7.77 0.64
CA LEU A 16 9.20 7.39 2.05
C LEU A 16 10.07 6.17 2.42
N GLN A 17 10.29 5.22 1.50
CA GLN A 17 11.17 4.07 1.75
C GLN A 17 12.65 4.45 1.74
N GLU A 18 13.04 5.39 0.87
CA GLU A 18 14.42 5.86 0.72
C GLU A 18 14.89 6.74 1.89
N SER A 19 13.97 7.37 2.63
CA SER A 19 14.30 8.21 3.80
C SER A 19 13.48 7.84 5.03
N PRO A 20 14.07 7.09 5.99
CA PRO A 20 13.42 6.74 7.25
C PRO A 20 12.96 7.96 8.07
N ALA A 21 13.72 9.05 8.03
CA ALA A 21 13.37 10.29 8.74
C ALA A 21 12.11 10.94 8.13
N ASN A 22 12.04 11.02 6.79
CA ASN A 22 10.85 11.56 6.11
C ASN A 22 9.64 10.68 6.36
N ARG A 23 9.83 9.36 6.38
CA ARG A 23 8.78 8.40 6.70
C ARG A 23 8.20 8.62 8.09
N LEU A 24 9.04 8.73 9.11
CA LEU A 24 8.63 8.96 10.48
C LEU A 24 7.88 10.29 10.62
N SER A 25 8.45 11.37 10.06
CA SER A 25 7.82 12.69 10.08
C SER A 25 6.47 12.70 9.37
N PHE A 26 6.36 12.05 8.20
CA PHE A 26 5.12 11.93 7.45
C PHE A 26 4.03 11.22 8.27
N PHE A 27 4.31 10.02 8.78
CA PHE A 27 3.30 9.27 9.54
C PHE A 27 2.99 9.86 10.90
N ALA A 28 3.85 10.73 11.45
CA ALA A 28 3.55 11.52 12.63
C ALA A 28 2.59 12.70 12.34
N SER A 29 2.61 13.24 11.11
CA SER A 29 1.76 14.37 10.71
C SER A 29 0.44 13.95 10.05
N VAL A 30 0.20 12.64 9.85
CA VAL A 30 -1.06 12.13 9.31
C VAL A 30 -2.17 12.28 10.36
N GLU A 31 -3.15 13.13 10.05
CA GLU A 31 -4.35 13.32 10.87
C GLU A 31 -5.57 12.67 10.22
N GLY A 32 -6.59 12.33 11.02
CA GLY A 32 -7.88 11.84 10.53
C GLY A 32 -7.84 10.49 9.82
N ILE A 33 -6.82 9.67 10.11
CA ILE A 33 -6.77 8.24 9.80
C ILE A 33 -6.40 7.54 11.10
N GLU A 34 -7.20 6.56 11.52
CA GLU A 34 -6.94 5.83 12.75
C GLU A 34 -5.72 4.94 12.60
N LYS A 35 -4.80 5.04 13.58
CA LYS A 35 -3.65 4.14 13.64
C LYS A 35 -4.15 2.71 13.85
N PRO A 36 -3.51 1.71 13.21
CA PRO A 36 -3.94 0.34 13.30
C PRO A 36 -3.88 -0.15 14.76
N GLN A 37 -4.94 -0.81 15.22
CA GLN A 37 -4.95 -1.43 16.54
C GLN A 37 -3.97 -2.61 16.59
N PRO A 38 -3.37 -2.88 17.76
CA PRO A 38 -2.51 -4.05 17.96
C PRO A 38 -3.22 -5.32 17.46
N ALA A 39 -2.48 -6.16 16.73
CA ALA A 39 -2.96 -7.47 16.30
C ALA A 39 -2.11 -8.56 16.94
N ASN A 40 -2.75 -9.64 17.37
CA ASN A 40 -2.09 -10.77 18.02
C ASN A 40 -1.27 -11.63 17.04
N ASN A 41 -1.57 -11.52 15.74
CA ASN A 41 -0.93 -12.28 14.67
C ASN A 41 -0.06 -11.34 13.80
N PRO A 42 1.20 -11.70 13.51
CA PRO A 42 2.07 -10.93 12.62
C PRO A 42 1.48 -10.63 11.24
N PHE A 43 0.71 -11.57 10.66
CA PHE A 43 0.10 -11.38 9.34
C PHE A 43 -1.00 -10.30 9.38
N ASP A 44 -1.88 -10.36 10.38
CA ASP A 44 -2.95 -9.37 10.55
C ASP A 44 -2.38 -8.00 10.90
N LYS A 45 -1.28 -7.96 11.67
CA LYS A 45 -0.55 -6.72 11.95
C LYS A 45 -0.04 -6.11 10.66
N TRP A 46 0.70 -6.88 9.84
CA TRP A 46 1.24 -6.40 8.57
C TRP A 46 0.15 -5.89 7.63
N LYS A 47 -0.97 -6.62 7.52
CA LYS A 47 -2.10 -6.23 6.67
C LYS A 47 -2.71 -4.91 7.11
N ARG A 48 -2.92 -4.71 8.42
CA ARG A 48 -3.44 -3.46 8.99
C ARG A 48 -2.47 -2.30 8.82
N ASP A 49 -1.18 -2.53 9.05
CA ASP A 49 -0.14 -1.53 8.86
C ASP A 49 -0.10 -1.10 7.38
N ALA A 50 -0.14 -2.04 6.44
CA ALA A 50 -0.18 -1.74 5.00
C ALA A 50 -1.45 -0.98 4.59
N GLU A 51 -2.62 -1.33 5.13
CA GLU A 51 -3.87 -0.62 4.87
C GLU A 51 -3.81 0.83 5.36
N TYR A 52 -3.31 1.05 6.58
CA TYR A 52 -3.07 2.38 7.14
C TYR A 52 -2.12 3.21 6.28
N GLU A 53 -0.98 2.62 5.88
CA GLU A 53 0.02 3.32 5.07
C GLU A 53 -0.55 3.75 3.71
N ASN A 54 -1.28 2.85 3.05
CA ASN A 54 -1.89 3.15 1.76
C ASN A 54 -2.94 4.27 1.88
N GLN A 55 -3.78 4.24 2.93
CA GLN A 55 -4.75 5.30 3.21
C GLN A 55 -4.07 6.65 3.46
N ALA A 56 -3.01 6.67 4.26
CA ALA A 56 -2.25 7.87 4.57
C ALA A 56 -1.63 8.50 3.33
N ILE A 57 -1.02 7.69 2.47
CA ILE A 57 -0.44 8.15 1.21
C ILE A 57 -1.52 8.67 0.26
N CYS A 58 -2.63 7.93 0.09
CA CYS A 58 -3.74 8.39 -0.75
C CYS A 58 -4.28 9.74 -0.27
N LYS A 59 -4.52 9.88 1.04
CA LYS A 59 -4.99 11.14 1.63
C LYS A 59 -4.01 12.30 1.38
N HIS A 60 -2.71 12.05 1.57
CA HIS A 60 -1.69 13.07 1.34
C HIS A 60 -1.66 13.55 -0.12
N LEU A 61 -1.86 12.63 -1.06
CA LEU A 61 -1.85 12.91 -2.49
C LEU A 61 -3.20 13.41 -3.03
N GLY A 62 -4.24 13.50 -2.19
CA GLY A 62 -5.60 13.86 -2.62
C GLY A 62 -6.26 12.80 -3.50
N ILE A 63 -5.83 11.54 -3.39
CA ILE A 63 -6.35 10.40 -4.13
C ILE A 63 -7.44 9.73 -3.29
N GLU A 64 -8.57 9.40 -3.92
CA GLU A 64 -9.60 8.61 -3.26
C GLU A 64 -9.09 7.18 -2.99
N TYR A 65 -9.19 6.75 -1.72
CA TYR A 65 -8.76 5.42 -1.32
C TYR A 65 -9.85 4.40 -1.61
N HIS A 66 -9.57 3.46 -2.52
CA HIS A 66 -10.37 2.25 -2.72
C HIS A 66 -9.51 1.04 -2.39
N LYS A 67 -10.05 0.13 -1.57
CA LYS A 67 -9.29 -1.04 -1.09
C LYS A 67 -8.90 -1.97 -2.26
N GLU A 68 -9.78 -2.03 -3.26
CA GLU A 68 -9.64 -2.85 -4.46
C GLU A 68 -8.39 -2.48 -5.28
N ASP A 69 -7.95 -1.22 -5.22
CA ASP A 69 -6.77 -0.73 -5.93
C ASP A 69 -5.46 -1.34 -5.38
N PHE A 70 -5.49 -1.84 -4.16
CA PHE A 70 -4.34 -2.39 -3.44
C PHE A 70 -4.42 -3.90 -3.24
N THR A 71 -5.60 -4.50 -3.43
CA THR A 71 -5.74 -5.96 -3.44
C THR A 71 -5.24 -6.51 -4.76
N VAL A 72 -4.19 -7.31 -4.70
CA VAL A 72 -3.82 -8.16 -5.84
C VAL A 72 -4.82 -9.31 -5.88
N SER A 73 -5.54 -9.46 -7.00
CA SER A 73 -6.38 -10.65 -7.22
C SER A 73 -5.48 -11.89 -7.26
N ASP A 74 -5.72 -12.84 -6.36
CA ASP A 74 -5.00 -14.12 -6.31
C ASP A 74 -5.07 -14.85 -7.66
N GLU A 75 -6.20 -14.75 -8.36
CA GLU A 75 -6.38 -15.31 -9.70
C GLU A 75 -5.48 -14.62 -10.74
N LYS A 76 -5.41 -13.28 -10.71
CA LYS A 76 -4.54 -12.52 -11.61
C LYS A 76 -3.07 -12.81 -11.33
N LEU A 77 -2.69 -12.98 -10.06
CA LEU A 77 -1.36 -13.36 -9.65
C LEU A 77 -1.03 -14.78 -10.13
N ALA A 78 -1.92 -15.74 -9.89
CA ALA A 78 -1.77 -17.12 -10.33
C ALA A 78 -1.62 -17.22 -11.86
N ARG A 79 -2.42 -16.46 -12.63
CA ARG A 79 -2.29 -16.39 -14.09
C ARG A 79 -0.93 -15.83 -14.54
N ASN A 80 -0.47 -14.74 -13.92
CA ASN A 80 0.87 -14.18 -14.21
C ASN A 80 2.00 -15.16 -13.87
N TRP A 81 1.86 -15.93 -12.79
CA TRP A 81 2.85 -16.95 -12.42
C TRP A 81 2.83 -18.13 -13.38
N ALA A 82 1.63 -18.57 -13.79
CA ALA A 82 1.45 -19.67 -14.73
C ALA A 82 2.04 -19.35 -16.12
N GLN A 83 2.04 -18.09 -16.55
CA GLN A 83 2.69 -17.65 -17.80
C GLN A 83 4.21 -17.88 -17.83
N GLY A 84 4.86 -18.03 -16.66
CA GLY A 84 6.29 -18.29 -16.55
C GLY A 84 6.64 -19.77 -16.43
N LEU A 85 5.64 -20.68 -16.39
CA LEU A 85 5.90 -22.11 -16.33
C LEU A 85 6.18 -22.65 -17.74
N PRO A 86 7.17 -23.54 -17.91
CA PRO A 86 7.36 -24.23 -19.19
C PRO A 86 6.12 -25.08 -19.48
N ASP A 87 5.71 -25.13 -20.75
CA ASP A 87 4.68 -26.07 -21.20
C ASP A 87 5.11 -27.51 -20.87
N ALA A 88 4.19 -28.27 -20.27
CA ALA A 88 4.42 -29.63 -19.78
C ALA A 88 4.59 -30.65 -20.90
#